data_AF-A0A972HNM4-F1
#
_entry.id   AF-A0A972HNM4-F1
#
_cell.length_a   1.000
_cell.length_b   1.000
_cell.length_c   1.000
_cell.angle_alpha   90.00
_cell.angle_beta   90.00
_cell.angle_gamma   90.00
#
_symmetry.space_group_name_H-M   'P 1'
#
loop_
_entity.id
_entity.type
_entity.pdbx_description
1 polymer ?
#
loop_
_entity_poly.entity_id
_entity_poly.type
_entity_poly.pdbx_seq_one_letter_code
_entity_poly.pdbx_strand_id
1 'polypeptide(L)'
;YVHIEDIPSAAGQWDVSGLRGAAKLSATLQAQLEDALLFRRIATLDTDLDVGKVDDWKWNGPTEGFADVAKELGAPDLVGYAQRLGSAD
;
A
#
# COMPACT_ATOMS: atom_id res chain seq x y z
N TYR A 1 21.27 11.74 -7.73
CA TYR A 1 20.79 10.89 -6.62
C TYR A 1 19.58 10.12 -7.10
N VAL A 2 19.53 8.81 -6.82
CA VAL A 2 18.37 7.96 -7.16
C VAL A 2 17.51 7.72 -5.91
N HIS A 3 18.15 7.65 -4.74
CA HIS A 3 17.48 7.55 -3.44
C HIS A 3 17.67 8.82 -2.61
N ILE A 4 16.75 9.04 -1.66
CA ILE A 4 16.76 10.23 -0.78
C ILE A 4 17.95 10.15 0.20
N GLU A 5 18.30 8.94 0.60
CA GLU A 5 19.40 8.59 1.50
C GLU A 5 20.78 8.87 0.86
N ASP A 6 20.84 8.89 -0.47
CA ASP A 6 22.07 9.18 -1.18
C ASP A 6 22.37 10.69 -1.21
N ILE A 7 21.41 11.54 -0.83
CA ILE A 7 21.58 13.00 -0.83
C ILE A 7 22.38 13.41 0.41
N PRO A 8 23.58 13.99 0.26
CA PRO A 8 24.38 14.43 1.39
C PRO A 8 23.65 15.47 2.23
N SER A 9 23.88 15.48 3.54
CA SER A 9 23.20 16.42 4.44
C SER A 9 23.55 17.88 4.15
N ALA A 10 24.82 18.15 3.81
CA ALA A 10 25.31 19.48 3.51
C ALA A 10 25.14 19.82 2.01
N ALA A 11 24.46 20.92 1.72
CA ALA A 11 24.25 21.41 0.35
C ALA A 11 25.55 21.57 -0.46
N GLY A 12 26.65 21.96 0.18
CA GLY A 12 27.96 22.13 -0.50
C GLY A 12 28.60 20.82 -0.97
N GLN A 13 28.08 19.68 -0.53
CA GLN A 13 28.52 18.35 -0.97
C GLN A 13 27.66 17.81 -2.12
N TRP A 14 26.66 18.58 -2.57
CA TRP A 14 25.77 18.12 -3.62
C TRP A 14 26.47 18.18 -4.97
N ASP A 15 26.46 17.06 -5.71
CA ASP A 15 26.91 17.00 -7.10
C ASP A 15 25.86 17.60 -8.06
N VAL A 16 25.43 18.84 -7.78
CA VAL A 16 24.44 19.60 -8.55
C VAL A 16 24.88 21.06 -8.65
N SER A 17 25.62 21.36 -9.71
CA SER A 17 26.15 22.71 -9.95
C SER A 17 25.05 23.72 -10.28
N GLY A 18 25.12 24.93 -9.72
CA GLY A 18 24.22 26.05 -10.04
C GLY A 18 22.81 25.94 -9.45
N LEU A 19 22.56 25.00 -8.54
CA LEU A 19 21.24 24.83 -7.92
C LEU A 19 20.89 26.01 -6.99
N ARG A 20 19.95 26.84 -7.43
CA ARG A 20 19.46 27.97 -6.63
C ARG A 20 18.78 27.47 -5.37
N GLY A 21 19.18 28.04 -4.21
CA GLY A 21 18.53 27.74 -2.94
C GLY A 21 18.92 26.39 -2.33
N ALA A 22 20.02 25.77 -2.77
CA ALA A 22 20.49 24.48 -2.24
C ALA A 22 20.56 24.44 -0.70
N ALA A 23 21.00 25.53 -0.06
CA ALA A 23 21.04 25.63 1.41
C ALA A 23 19.64 25.51 2.05
N LYS A 24 18.62 26.14 1.46
CA LYS A 24 17.23 26.04 1.95
C LYS A 24 16.66 24.65 1.71
N LEU A 25 16.91 24.07 0.54
CA LEU A 25 16.46 22.72 0.19
C LEU A 25 17.08 21.67 1.12
N SER A 26 18.39 21.75 1.37
CA SER A 26 19.11 20.91 2.33
C SER A 26 18.51 21.05 3.73
N ALA A 27 18.31 22.27 4.23
CA ALA A 27 17.71 22.48 5.55
C ALA A 27 16.29 21.87 5.66
N THR A 28 15.45 22.04 4.64
CA THR A 28 14.12 21.43 4.61
C THR A 28 14.20 19.90 4.56
N LEU A 29 15.05 19.34 3.70
CA LEU A 29 15.22 17.90 3.59
C LEU A 29 15.69 17.30 4.91
N GLN A 30 16.67 17.92 5.59
CA GLN A 30 17.16 17.43 6.88
C GLN A 30 16.10 17.55 7.98
N ALA A 31 15.31 18.63 8.01
CA ALA A 31 14.25 18.82 8.98
C ALA A 31 13.06 17.85 8.78
N GLN A 32 12.88 17.33 7.57
CA GLN A 32 11.76 16.48 7.16
C GLN A 32 12.22 15.07 6.74
N LEU A 33 13.47 14.69 7.07
CA LEU A 33 14.07 13.47 6.52
C LEU A 33 13.30 12.24 6.99
N GLU A 34 12.93 12.19 8.27
CA GLU A 34 12.15 11.09 8.84
C GLU A 34 10.81 10.91 8.13
N ASP A 35 10.06 12.00 7.93
CA ASP A 35 8.79 11.98 7.21
C ASP A 35 8.97 11.56 5.75
N ALA A 36 10.02 12.03 5.07
CA ALA A 36 10.33 11.62 3.71
C ALA A 36 10.61 10.10 3.60
N LEU A 37 11.34 9.54 4.57
CA LEU A 37 11.61 8.10 4.67
C LEU A 37 10.35 7.30 4.98
N LEU A 38 9.47 7.83 5.84
CA LEU A 38 8.17 7.24 6.14
C LEU A 38 7.30 7.20 4.88
N PHE A 39 7.15 8.32 4.18
CA PHE A 39 6.36 8.39 2.96
C PHE A 39 6.88 7.45 1.88
N ARG A 40 8.21 7.36 1.71
CA ARG A 40 8.82 6.36 0.84
C ARG A 40 8.40 4.93 1.24
N ARG A 41 8.46 4.59 2.52
CA ARG A 41 8.10 3.24 3.01
C ARG A 41 6.63 2.90 2.74
N ILE A 42 5.71 3.79 3.10
CA ILE A 42 4.27 3.50 2.97
C ILE A 42 3.76 3.57 1.52
N ALA A 43 4.47 4.28 0.64
CA ALA A 43 4.18 4.34 -0.79
C ALA A 43 4.84 3.19 -1.58
N THR A 44 5.64 2.34 -0.94
CA THR A 44 6.28 1.19 -1.59
C THR A 44 5.43 -0.05 -1.35
N LEU A 45 5.07 -0.74 -2.44
CA LEU A 45 4.43 -2.05 -2.35
C LEU A 45 5.43 -3.07 -1.81
N ASP A 46 5.03 -3.81 -0.77
CA ASP A 46 5.79 -4.95 -0.27
C ASP A 46 5.36 -6.22 -1.02
N THR A 47 6.28 -6.79 -1.80
CA THR A 47 6.05 -7.98 -2.64
C THR A 47 6.58 -9.27 -2.02
N ASP A 48 7.26 -9.19 -0.87
CA ASP A 48 7.93 -10.32 -0.25
C ASP A 48 7.10 -10.97 0.87
N LEU A 49 5.89 -10.45 1.10
CA LEU A 49 4.94 -11.01 2.06
C LEU A 49 4.37 -12.32 1.53
N ASP A 50 4.44 -13.37 2.36
CA ASP A 50 3.71 -14.61 2.10
C ASP A 50 2.22 -14.39 2.32
N VAL A 51 1.51 -14.16 1.22
CA VAL A 51 0.06 -13.96 1.18
C VAL A 51 -0.67 -15.22 0.67
N GLY A 52 -0.01 -16.38 0.62
CA GLY A 52 -0.57 -17.61 0.06
C GLY A 52 -0.58 -17.63 -1.48
N LYS A 53 -1.21 -18.66 -2.06
CA LYS A 53 -1.31 -18.87 -3.52
C LYS A 53 -2.70 -18.57 -4.02
N VAL A 54 -2.81 -18.23 -5.31
CA VAL A 54 -4.10 -17.92 -5.95
C VAL A 54 -5.17 -18.99 -5.68
N ASP A 55 -4.79 -20.26 -5.76
CA ASP A 55 -5.71 -21.38 -5.53
C ASP A 55 -6.24 -21.43 -4.08
N ASP A 56 -5.47 -20.97 -3.10
CA ASP A 56 -5.88 -20.91 -1.68
C ASP A 56 -7.01 -19.87 -1.47
N TRP A 57 -7.07 -18.86 -2.33
CA TRP A 57 -8.07 -17.79 -2.30
C TRP A 57 -9.28 -18.07 -3.19
N LYS A 58 -9.33 -19.22 -3.87
CA LYS A 58 -10.48 -19.60 -4.69
C LYS A 58 -11.72 -19.67 -3.81
N TRP A 59 -12.68 -18.80 -4.08
CA TRP A 59 -13.96 -18.81 -3.39
C TRP A 59 -14.81 -19.99 -3.87
N ASN A 60 -15.31 -20.81 -2.92
CA ASN A 60 -16.07 -22.04 -3.19
C ASN A 60 -17.56 -21.90 -2.85
N GLY A 61 -18.08 -20.67 -2.89
CA GLY A 61 -19.45 -20.35 -2.51
C GLY A 61 -19.61 -19.88 -1.05
N PRO A 62 -20.84 -19.51 -0.65
CA PRO A 62 -21.12 -19.00 0.68
C PRO A 62 -20.99 -20.10 1.74
N THR A 63 -20.42 -19.76 2.90
CA THR A 63 -20.43 -20.62 4.08
C THR A 63 -21.81 -20.64 4.74
N GLU A 64 -22.08 -21.60 5.63
CA GLU A 64 -23.36 -21.69 6.37
C GLU A 64 -23.72 -20.40 7.12
N GLY A 65 -22.73 -19.71 7.71
CA GLY A 65 -22.95 -18.44 8.43
C GLY A 65 -23.22 -17.22 7.55
N PHE A 66 -23.14 -17.34 6.22
CA PHE A 66 -23.32 -16.19 5.33
C PHE A 66 -24.74 -15.61 5.39
N ALA A 67 -25.75 -16.47 5.61
CA ALA A 67 -27.14 -16.03 5.72
C ALA A 67 -27.40 -15.11 6.92
N ASP A 68 -26.75 -15.40 8.06
CA ASP A 68 -26.87 -14.58 9.26
C ASP A 68 -26.24 -13.20 9.06
N VAL A 69 -25.06 -13.14 8.44
CA VAL A 69 -24.38 -11.88 8.09
C VAL A 69 -25.20 -11.07 7.10
N ALA A 70 -25.74 -11.70 6.06
CA ALA A 70 -26.59 -11.03 5.08
C ALA A 70 -27.85 -10.42 5.72
N LYS A 71 -28.43 -11.10 6.71
CA LYS A 71 -29.55 -10.60 7.49
C LYS A 71 -29.15 -9.41 8.37
N GLU A 72 -28.00 -9.48 9.06
CA GLU A 72 -27.48 -8.39 9.90
C GLU A 72 -27.23 -7.12 9.07
N LEU A 73 -26.71 -7.27 7.85
CA LEU A 73 -26.50 -6.17 6.91
C LEU A 73 -27.80 -5.65 6.26
N GLY A 74 -28.95 -6.27 6.55
CA GLY A 74 -30.24 -5.91 5.94
C GLY A 74 -30.34 -6.25 4.45
N ALA A 75 -29.52 -7.19 3.97
CA ALA A 75 -29.40 -7.58 2.57
C ALA A 75 -29.60 -9.10 2.37
N PRO A 76 -30.74 -9.68 2.78
CA PRO A 76 -30.96 -11.13 2.75
C PRO A 76 -30.89 -11.74 1.34
N ASP A 77 -31.21 -10.95 0.30
CA ASP A 77 -31.17 -11.41 -1.09
C ASP A 77 -29.75 -11.81 -1.55
N LEU A 78 -28.70 -11.31 -0.88
CA LEU A 78 -27.30 -11.68 -1.14
C LEU A 78 -27.08 -13.19 -1.06
N VAL A 79 -27.84 -13.92 -0.24
CA VAL A 79 -27.74 -15.38 -0.13
C VAL A 79 -27.99 -16.04 -1.48
N GLY A 80 -29.05 -15.64 -2.18
CA GLY A 80 -29.39 -16.20 -3.48
C GLY A 80 -28.37 -15.84 -4.55
N TYR A 81 -27.81 -14.63 -4.53
CA TYR A 81 -26.73 -14.23 -5.44
C TYR A 81 -25.46 -15.05 -5.19
N ALA A 82 -25.04 -15.18 -3.92
CA ALA A 82 -23.84 -15.92 -3.56
C ALA A 82 -23.95 -17.41 -3.91
N GLN A 83 -25.11 -18.04 -3.65
CA GLN A 83 -25.36 -19.43 -4.03
C GLN A 83 -25.22 -19.64 -5.54
N ARG A 84 -25.81 -18.75 -6.36
CA ARG A 84 -25.70 -18.84 -7.82
C ARG A 84 -24.26 -18.71 -8.31
N LEU A 85 -23.51 -17.76 -7.76
CA LEU A 85 -22.10 -17.54 -8.15
C LEU A 85 -21.20 -18.69 -7.71
N GLY A 86 -21.45 -19.30 -6.55
CA GLY A 86 -20.69 -20.47 -6.07
C GLY A 86 -21.01 -21.77 -6.82
N SER A 87 -22.14 -21.83 -7.53
CA SER A 87 -22.54 -22.98 -8.36
C SER A 87 -22.14 -22.85 -9.83
N ALA A 88 -21.52 -21.75 -10.24
CA ALA A 88 -21.03 -21.54 -11.59
C ALA A 88 -19.54 -21.95 -11.66
N ASP A 89 -19.27 -23.06 -12.36
CA ASP A 89 -17.90 -23.48 -12.73
C ASP A 89 -17.35 -22.65 -13.91
#